data_AF-A0A5N8YUF3-F1
#
_entry.id   AF-A0A5N8YUF3-F1
#
_cell.length_a   1.000
_cell.length_b   1.000
_cell.length_c   1.000
_cell.angle_alpha   90.00
_cell.angle_beta   90.00
_cell.angle_gamma   90.00
#
_symmetry.space_group_name_H-M   'P 1'
#
loop_
_entity.id
_entity.type
_entity.pdbx_description
1 polymer ?
#
loop_
_entity_poly.entity_id
_entity_poly.type
_entity_poly.pdbx_seq_one_letter_code
_entity_poly.pdbx_strand_id
1 'polypeptide(L)'
;MAKTVMIGERLNLRLEDWGRLGEAVAHINGRTIFVFGGVPGEDVVAEIIMERRGYIAAQVIDVIKPSDHRVVPPCRYFGDCTGCQWQHISYEHQLDVKQGQVIDALWRVGGFREPDVLDVIPSPKQFGYRNHARFTIRQNGTLGYVNRETRRFVPVNSCMLMHEGINGILTKLQGQCGETTQLSIRYGVNTGEYLVQPNLSKPPKELTTGQTHYEEQANGVLFRVASPSFFQVNVQQLETIVGLISQRLDLSGTEIIVDAYAGVGTFAVLLAPFVSKVIAIEDSPAAVDDARANAKDCTNVEFILGRAEDALATLDEAPNILILDPPRKGCDVGALEAVKRLAPSHVVYVSCDPVTLARDLKILCAGSFYLKEVQPIDMFPQTHHVECVATLAHRRSLDTLVLASSSPRRSSLLKSFGVNFQPDAPHIDEDIDGTNPQDMVVTLALEKARVVSLRNPEHTVVAADTTVVLDGICLGKPSSVLEAREMLQRLRGREHSVITGFAVVDPYSGRTLTGCCTSTVYMRNYTDVEIVDYIETGDSDDKAGAYAIQHEGFHPTESVDGCYTNVVGLPLCCLRQLLDEVGYDMRPFKLPDGCVPNEFYEMEQG
;
A
#
# COMPACT_ATOMS: atom_id res chain seq x y z
N MET A 1 28.03 15.45 33.97
CA MET A 1 27.64 14.10 34.44
C MET A 1 26.13 13.99 34.27
N ALA A 2 25.65 13.01 33.50
CA ALA A 2 24.22 12.82 33.31
C ALA A 2 23.58 12.48 34.67
N LYS A 3 22.49 13.17 35.02
CA LYS A 3 21.73 12.91 36.26
C LYS A 3 21.23 11.45 36.20
N THR A 4 21.67 10.62 37.14
CA THR A 4 21.15 9.26 37.32
C THR A 4 19.66 9.37 37.65
N VAL A 5 18.81 8.75 36.84
CA VAL A 5 17.37 8.64 37.14
C VAL A 5 17.17 7.51 38.14
N MET A 6 16.26 7.70 39.10
CA MET A 6 15.91 6.66 40.07
C MET A 6 14.51 6.09 39.79
N ILE A 7 14.31 4.80 40.02
CA ILE A 7 12.97 4.20 40.01
C ILE A 7 12.10 4.92 41.06
N GLY A 8 10.90 5.34 40.66
CA GLY A 8 9.99 6.17 41.46
C GLY A 8 10.25 7.68 41.36
N GLU A 9 11.32 8.12 40.68
CA GLU A 9 11.52 9.55 40.40
C GLU A 9 10.40 10.06 39.49
N ARG A 10 9.86 11.24 39.82
CA ARG A 10 8.85 11.93 39.01
C ARG A 10 9.49 13.07 38.24
N LEU A 11 9.24 13.09 36.94
CA LEU A 11 9.83 14.04 36.01
C LEU A 11 8.73 14.77 35.26
N ASN A 12 8.91 16.08 35.05
CA ASN A 12 8.11 16.83 34.10
C ASN A 12 8.70 16.59 32.71
N LEU A 13 7.90 16.00 31.81
CA LEU A 13 8.34 15.63 30.47
C LEU A 13 7.41 16.27 29.43
N ARG A 14 8.02 16.77 28.36
CA ARG A 14 7.35 17.06 27.10
C ARG A 14 7.36 15.78 26.27
N LEU A 15 6.19 15.32 25.82
CA LEU A 15 6.06 14.15 24.95
C LEU A 15 6.16 14.61 23.49
N GLU A 16 7.03 13.95 22.72
CA GLU A 16 7.45 14.43 21.40
C GLU A 16 6.93 13.55 20.26
N ASP A 17 6.99 12.22 20.41
CA ASP A 17 6.71 11.27 19.33
C ASP A 17 6.19 9.94 19.88
N TRP A 18 5.78 9.03 19.00
CA TRP A 18 5.37 7.67 19.32
C TRP A 18 6.55 6.70 19.38
N GLY A 19 6.51 5.81 20.36
CA GLY A 19 7.36 4.64 20.46
C GLY A 19 6.73 3.43 19.76
N ARG A 20 7.54 2.38 19.60
CA ARG A 20 7.16 1.19 18.82
C ARG A 20 5.96 0.43 19.39
N LEU A 21 5.70 0.53 20.70
CA LEU A 21 4.71 -0.30 21.38
C LEU A 21 3.50 0.53 21.85
N GLY A 22 3.32 1.71 21.27
CA GLY A 22 2.21 2.62 21.59
C GLY A 22 2.44 3.53 22.80
N GLU A 23 3.64 3.53 23.38
CA GLU A 23 4.05 4.54 24.34
C GLU A 23 4.38 5.87 23.65
N ALA A 24 4.30 6.98 24.38
CA ALA A 24 4.89 8.24 23.93
C ALA A 24 6.39 8.29 24.27
N VAL A 25 7.14 9.14 23.58
CA VAL A 25 8.59 9.29 23.74
C VAL A 25 8.92 10.69 24.25
N ALA A 26 9.86 10.75 25.18
CA ALA A 26 10.51 11.99 25.61
C ALA A 26 12.03 11.79 25.68
N HIS A 27 12.79 12.88 25.59
CA HIS A 27 14.25 12.84 25.71
C HIS A 27 14.73 13.62 26.93
N ILE A 28 15.62 13.01 27.72
CA ILE A 28 16.33 13.71 28.79
C ILE A 28 17.82 13.39 28.72
N ASN A 29 18.66 14.44 28.65
CA ASN A 29 20.13 14.30 28.62
C ASN A 29 20.64 13.28 27.57
N GLY A 30 20.02 13.24 26.39
CA GLY A 30 20.36 12.30 25.31
C GLY A 30 19.90 10.86 25.53
N ARG A 31 19.05 10.58 26.52
CA ARG A 31 18.43 9.28 26.76
C ARG A 31 16.94 9.33 26.41
N THR A 32 16.48 8.29 25.73
CA THR A 32 15.07 8.09 25.39
C THR A 32 14.30 7.51 26.58
N ILE A 33 13.17 8.15 26.92
CA ILE A 33 12.20 7.69 27.90
C ILE A 33 10.92 7.30 27.15
N PHE A 34 10.48 6.08 27.39
CA PHE A 34 9.23 5.52 26.90
C PHE A 34 8.15 5.69 27.97
N VAL A 35 7.13 6.49 27.69
CA VAL A 35 6.13 6.96 28.64
C VAL A 35 4.76 6.33 28.32
N PHE A 36 4.36 5.34 29.10
CA PHE A 36 3.03 4.73 28.99
C PHE A 36 1.93 5.71 29.45
N GLY A 37 0.81 5.74 28.72
CA GLY A 37 -0.36 6.56 29.05
C GLY A 37 -0.25 8.02 28.63
N GLY A 38 0.81 8.38 27.91
CA GLY A 38 1.01 9.70 27.30
C GLY A 38 0.49 9.79 25.87
N VAL A 39 0.32 11.02 25.38
CA VAL A 39 0.06 11.36 23.98
C VAL A 39 1.13 12.38 23.54
N PRO A 40 1.77 12.23 22.37
CA PRO A 40 2.68 13.24 21.83
C PRO A 40 2.03 14.63 21.80
N GLY A 41 2.82 15.65 22.13
CA GLY A 41 2.33 17.03 22.29
C GLY A 41 1.86 17.39 23.71
N GLU A 42 1.85 16.46 24.65
CA GLU A 42 1.48 16.73 26.05
C GLU A 42 2.66 17.17 26.91
N ASP A 43 2.35 17.92 27.97
CA ASP A 43 3.23 18.13 29.11
C ASP A 43 2.70 17.29 30.27
N VAL A 44 3.52 16.39 30.81
CA VAL A 44 3.11 15.40 31.80
C VAL A 44 4.06 15.33 32.99
N VAL A 45 3.54 14.88 34.13
CA VAL A 45 4.36 14.33 35.22
C VAL A 45 4.41 12.82 35.04
N ALA A 46 5.59 12.29 34.75
CA ALA A 46 5.81 10.86 34.56
C ALA A 46 6.69 10.27 35.67
N GLU A 47 6.31 9.10 36.19
CA GLU A 47 7.08 8.35 37.19
C GLU A 47 7.91 7.26 36.50
N ILE A 48 9.21 7.21 36.81
CA ILE A 48 10.11 6.17 36.28
C ILE A 48 9.76 4.82 36.90
N ILE A 49 9.32 3.86 36.09
CA ILE A 49 8.96 2.51 36.53
C ILE A 49 10.16 1.58 36.49
N MET A 50 11.00 1.74 35.46
CA MET A 50 12.11 0.82 35.21
C MET A 50 13.20 1.51 34.38
N GLU A 51 14.45 1.11 34.63
CA GLU A 51 15.60 1.46 33.81
C GLU A 51 16.29 0.18 33.31
N ARG A 52 16.56 0.10 32.00
CA ARG A 52 17.38 -0.96 31.40
C ARG A 52 18.48 -0.35 30.55
N ARG A 53 19.45 -1.18 30.16
CA ARG A 53 20.53 -0.76 29.25
C ARG A 53 19.92 -0.29 27.93
N GLY A 54 19.96 1.02 27.69
CA GLY A 54 19.53 1.64 26.44
C GLY A 54 18.15 2.33 26.47
N TYR A 55 17.32 2.13 27.50
CA TYR A 55 16.05 2.87 27.62
C TYR A 55 15.53 2.96 29.05
N ILE A 56 14.66 3.95 29.28
CA ILE A 56 13.94 4.16 30.54
C ILE A 56 12.45 4.01 30.24
N ALA A 57 11.72 3.29 31.09
CA ALA A 57 10.26 3.18 31.02
C ALA A 57 9.63 3.99 32.15
N ALA A 58 8.63 4.80 31.82
CA ALA A 58 7.90 5.66 32.72
C ALA A 58 6.37 5.54 32.49
N GLN A 59 5.58 5.99 33.45
CA GLN A 59 4.12 6.07 33.35
C GLN A 59 3.65 7.47 33.70
N VAL A 60 2.68 7.99 32.93
CA VAL A 60 2.00 9.25 33.26
C VAL A 60 1.25 9.10 34.59
N ILE A 61 1.54 10.00 35.53
CA ILE A 61 0.84 10.14 36.81
C ILE A 61 -0.10 11.34 36.79
N ASP A 62 0.29 12.42 36.11
CA ASP A 62 -0.53 13.62 35.96
C ASP A 62 -0.28 14.27 34.58
N VAL A 63 -1.31 14.94 34.05
CA VAL A 63 -1.27 15.61 32.74
C VAL A 63 -1.41 17.10 32.97
N ILE A 64 -0.32 17.84 32.78
CA ILE A 64 -0.26 19.29 32.99
C ILE A 64 -0.91 20.01 31.82
N LYS A 65 -0.60 19.58 30.59
CA LYS A 65 -1.20 20.08 29.35
C LYS A 65 -1.68 18.89 28.52
N PRO A 66 -2.99 18.61 28.50
CA PRO A 66 -3.53 17.48 27.75
C PRO A 66 -3.54 17.77 26.25
N SER A 67 -3.49 16.69 25.46
CA SER A 67 -3.82 16.71 24.05
C SER A 67 -5.34 16.84 23.87
N ASP A 68 -5.78 17.50 22.80
CA ASP A 68 -7.21 17.58 22.44
C ASP A 68 -7.81 16.19 22.14
N HIS A 69 -6.95 15.20 21.85
CA HIS A 69 -7.33 13.82 21.60
C HIS A 69 -7.35 12.93 22.85
N ARG A 70 -7.04 13.47 24.03
CA ARG A 70 -7.06 12.69 25.27
C ARG A 70 -8.49 12.41 25.72
N VAL A 71 -8.78 11.15 26.05
CA VAL A 71 -10.02 10.73 26.69
C VAL A 71 -9.76 10.01 28.00
N VAL A 72 -10.80 9.88 28.83
CA VAL A 72 -10.71 9.07 30.05
C VAL A 72 -10.81 7.60 29.68
N PRO A 73 -9.81 6.75 30.00
CA PRO A 73 -9.87 5.33 29.69
C PRO A 73 -11.02 4.66 30.45
N PRO A 74 -11.96 3.97 29.77
CA PRO A 74 -13.12 3.39 30.42
C PRO A 74 -12.80 2.12 31.22
N CYS A 75 -11.72 1.41 30.88
CA CYS A 75 -11.35 0.18 31.59
C CYS A 75 -10.64 0.49 32.91
N ARG A 76 -11.22 0.02 34.01
CA ARG A 76 -10.63 0.09 35.36
C ARG A 76 -9.26 -0.59 35.52
N TYR A 77 -8.87 -1.42 34.56
CA TYR A 77 -7.59 -2.16 34.56
C TYR A 77 -6.54 -1.51 33.64
N PHE A 78 -6.88 -0.42 32.95
CA PHE A 78 -5.96 0.30 32.08
C PHE A 78 -4.74 0.81 32.88
N GLY A 79 -3.55 0.76 32.28
CA GLY A 79 -2.29 0.98 33.00
C GLY A 79 -1.74 -0.26 33.69
N ASP A 80 -2.50 -0.85 34.60
CA ASP A 80 -2.06 -2.03 35.35
C ASP A 80 -1.96 -3.29 34.48
N CYS A 81 -2.99 -3.57 33.66
CA CYS A 81 -3.04 -4.79 32.85
C CYS A 81 -2.09 -4.77 31.64
N THR A 82 -1.77 -3.58 31.10
CA THR A 82 -0.96 -3.35 29.87
C THR A 82 -1.45 -4.04 28.58
N GLY A 83 -2.61 -4.73 28.60
CA GLY A 83 -3.17 -5.38 27.41
C GLY A 83 -3.68 -4.39 26.35
N CYS A 84 -4.18 -3.23 26.79
CA CYS A 84 -4.50 -2.08 25.94
C CYS A 84 -3.44 -1.00 26.15
N GLN A 85 -3.13 -0.24 25.09
CA GLN A 85 -2.16 0.85 25.17
C GLN A 85 -2.80 2.23 24.98
N TRP A 86 -3.97 2.32 24.33
CA TRP A 86 -4.50 3.58 23.81
C TRP A 86 -5.91 3.92 24.25
N GLN A 87 -6.44 3.31 25.31
CA GLN A 87 -7.79 3.66 25.81
C GLN A 87 -7.90 5.11 26.29
N HIS A 88 -6.78 5.81 26.53
CA HIS A 88 -6.73 7.23 26.87
C HIS A 88 -6.69 8.16 25.66
N ILE A 89 -6.87 7.62 24.44
CA ILE A 89 -6.81 8.35 23.16
C ILE A 89 -8.17 8.19 22.45
N SER A 90 -8.73 9.28 21.94
CA SER A 90 -9.94 9.27 21.10
C SER A 90 -9.78 8.31 19.94
N TYR A 91 -10.83 7.59 19.58
CA TYR A 91 -10.73 6.50 18.60
C TYR A 91 -10.28 6.99 17.22
N GLU A 92 -10.77 8.14 16.79
CA GLU A 92 -10.42 8.80 15.53
C GLU A 92 -8.90 9.02 15.46
N HIS A 93 -8.31 9.57 16.52
CA HIS A 93 -6.87 9.77 16.59
C HIS A 93 -6.07 8.46 16.67
N GLN A 94 -6.65 7.36 17.18
CA GLN A 94 -5.98 6.06 17.09
C GLN A 94 -5.84 5.61 15.63
N LEU A 95 -6.82 5.90 14.77
CA LEU A 95 -6.78 5.58 13.35
C LEU A 95 -5.70 6.41 12.64
N ASP A 96 -5.67 7.73 12.89
CA ASP A 96 -4.65 8.63 12.33
C ASP A 96 -3.23 8.14 12.66
N VAL A 97 -2.99 7.78 13.92
CA VAL A 97 -1.68 7.29 14.38
C VAL A 97 -1.33 5.95 13.73
N LYS A 98 -2.30 5.05 13.52
CA LYS A 98 -2.06 3.77 12.82
C LYS A 98 -1.70 3.99 11.36
N GLN A 99 -2.39 4.90 10.66
CA GLN A 99 -2.06 5.25 9.28
C GLN A 99 -0.63 5.81 9.20
N GLY A 100 -0.31 6.76 10.08
CA GLY A 100 1.04 7.34 10.18
C GLY A 100 2.12 6.29 10.41
N GLN A 101 1.88 5.29 11.26
CA GLN A 101 2.82 4.18 11.49
C GLN A 101 3.10 3.35 10.22
N VAL A 102 2.08 3.13 9.39
CA VAL A 102 2.24 2.41 8.12
C VAL A 102 3.03 3.24 7.12
N ILE A 103 2.67 4.52 6.95
CA ILE A 103 3.38 5.47 6.08
C ILE A 103 4.86 5.56 6.48
N ASP A 104 5.14 5.77 7.77
CA ASP A 104 6.50 5.88 8.29
C ASP A 104 7.32 4.60 8.06
N ALA A 105 6.71 3.43 8.23
CA ALA A 105 7.39 2.16 7.99
C ALA A 105 7.74 1.98 6.50
N LEU A 106 6.78 2.24 5.60
CA LEU A 106 7.00 2.17 4.15
C LEU A 106 8.05 3.17 3.70
N TRP A 107 8.05 4.37 4.25
CA TRP A 107 9.04 5.40 3.92
C TRP A 107 10.44 5.05 4.44
N ARG A 108 10.59 4.83 5.75
CA ARG A 108 11.91 4.68 6.38
C ARG A 108 12.55 3.32 6.12
N VAL A 109 11.75 2.25 6.09
CA VAL A 109 12.25 0.87 5.94
C VAL A 109 12.10 0.40 4.49
N GLY A 110 10.92 0.61 3.91
CA GLY A 110 10.60 0.21 2.54
C GLY A 110 11.30 1.06 1.48
N GLY A 111 11.54 2.34 1.77
CA GLY A 111 12.10 3.30 0.82
C GLY A 111 11.09 3.88 -0.17
N PHE A 112 9.79 3.70 0.09
CA PHE A 112 8.71 4.27 -0.73
C PHE A 112 8.52 5.74 -0.35
N ARG A 113 8.66 6.68 -1.31
CA ARG A 113 8.58 8.12 -1.00
C ARG A 113 7.15 8.61 -0.82
N GLU A 114 6.24 8.14 -1.67
CA GLU A 114 4.81 8.49 -1.69
C GLU A 114 4.01 7.19 -1.88
N PRO A 115 4.03 6.26 -0.91
CA PRO A 115 3.23 5.05 -1.03
C PRO A 115 1.75 5.40 -0.95
N ASP A 116 0.93 4.77 -1.81
CA ASP A 116 -0.52 4.84 -1.70
C ASP A 116 -0.98 4.05 -0.47
N VAL A 117 -1.21 4.76 0.64
CA VAL A 117 -1.68 4.23 1.91
C VAL A 117 -3.06 4.83 2.18
N LEU A 118 -4.08 3.99 2.07
CA LEU A 118 -5.47 4.38 2.29
C LEU A 118 -5.75 4.66 3.77
N ASP A 119 -6.86 5.34 4.05
CA ASP A 119 -7.34 5.59 5.41
C ASP A 119 -7.63 4.28 6.14
N VAL A 120 -7.28 4.21 7.43
CA VAL A 120 -7.47 2.97 8.21
C VAL A 120 -8.94 2.59 8.26
N ILE A 121 -9.28 1.37 7.84
CA ILE A 121 -10.64 0.86 7.99
C ILE A 121 -10.93 0.66 9.49
N PRO A 122 -11.91 1.38 10.07
CA PRO A 122 -12.22 1.27 11.49
C PRO A 122 -12.83 -0.10 11.81
N SER A 123 -12.63 -0.56 13.03
CA SER A 123 -13.34 -1.73 13.54
C SER A 123 -14.82 -1.41 13.73
N PRO A 124 -15.74 -2.28 13.29
CA PRO A 124 -17.17 -2.13 13.60
C PRO A 124 -17.46 -2.06 15.10
N LYS A 125 -16.59 -2.68 15.91
CA LYS A 125 -16.66 -2.67 17.37
C LYS A 125 -15.31 -2.29 17.99
N GLN A 126 -15.29 -1.22 18.77
CA GLN A 126 -14.10 -0.79 19.53
C GLN A 126 -13.84 -1.66 20.78
N PHE A 127 -14.88 -2.31 21.28
CA PHE A 127 -14.89 -3.16 22.48
C PHE A 127 -15.71 -4.42 22.20
N GLY A 128 -15.46 -5.49 22.96
CA GLY A 128 -16.21 -6.75 22.81
C GLY A 128 -15.94 -7.53 21.52
N TYR A 129 -14.96 -7.12 20.72
CA TYR A 129 -14.64 -7.74 19.43
C TYR A 129 -13.80 -9.02 19.57
N ARG A 130 -13.05 -9.17 20.68
CA ARG A 130 -12.00 -10.19 20.80
C ARG A 130 -12.59 -11.55 21.19
N ASN A 131 -12.37 -12.54 20.34
CA ASN A 131 -12.90 -13.91 20.49
C ASN A 131 -11.91 -14.92 21.13
N HIS A 132 -10.69 -14.49 21.45
CA HIS A 132 -9.65 -15.35 22.05
C HIS A 132 -8.90 -14.64 23.18
N ALA A 133 -8.77 -15.34 24.31
CA ALA A 133 -8.04 -14.88 25.48
C ALA A 133 -7.13 -16.00 26.03
N ARG A 134 -5.93 -15.61 26.49
CA ARG A 134 -5.04 -16.48 27.27
C ARG A 134 -4.74 -15.82 28.60
N PHE A 135 -5.09 -16.48 29.70
CA PHE A 135 -4.96 -15.98 31.06
C PHE A 135 -3.79 -16.62 31.78
N THR A 136 -3.15 -15.84 32.64
CA THR A 136 -2.26 -16.36 33.68
C THR A 136 -3.06 -16.68 34.93
N ILE A 137 -2.69 -17.77 35.59
CA ILE A 137 -3.41 -18.27 36.77
C ILE A 137 -2.46 -18.34 37.96
N ARG A 138 -2.91 -17.85 39.12
CA ARG A 138 -2.21 -17.99 40.41
C ARG A 138 -2.63 -19.27 41.13
N GLN A 139 -1.84 -19.72 42.11
CA GLN A 139 -2.09 -20.97 42.85
C GLN A 139 -3.48 -21.04 43.51
N ASN A 140 -4.05 -19.90 43.87
CA ASN A 140 -5.41 -19.79 44.41
C ASN A 140 -6.51 -19.82 43.32
N GLY A 141 -6.16 -20.16 42.07
CA GLY A 141 -7.07 -20.20 40.93
C GLY A 141 -7.50 -18.84 40.38
N THR A 142 -6.92 -17.72 40.84
CA THR A 142 -7.25 -16.39 40.33
C THR A 142 -6.69 -16.21 38.92
N LEU A 143 -7.55 -15.87 37.95
CA LEU A 143 -7.16 -15.56 36.57
C LEU A 143 -6.87 -14.07 36.42
N GLY A 144 -5.98 -13.75 35.50
CA GLY A 144 -5.59 -12.38 35.22
C GLY A 144 -4.44 -12.28 34.23
N TYR A 145 -3.82 -11.10 34.22
CA TYR A 145 -2.71 -10.77 33.35
C TYR A 145 -1.46 -10.40 34.15
N VAL A 146 -0.31 -10.44 33.48
CA VAL A 146 0.95 -9.98 34.05
C VAL A 146 1.31 -8.68 33.34
N ASN A 147 1.45 -7.60 34.11
CA ASN A 147 1.91 -6.32 33.61
C ASN A 147 3.27 -6.50 32.91
N ARG A 148 3.39 -5.98 31.69
CA ARG A 148 4.57 -6.19 30.84
C ARG A 148 5.86 -5.70 31.49
N GLU A 149 5.82 -4.51 32.10
CA GLU A 149 7.00 -3.83 32.64
C GLU A 149 7.28 -4.23 34.08
N THR A 150 6.29 -4.11 34.96
CA THR A 150 6.46 -4.38 36.41
C THR A 150 6.42 -5.85 36.76
N ARG A 151 5.95 -6.71 35.84
CA ARG A 151 5.72 -8.15 36.06
C ARG A 151 4.72 -8.44 37.19
N ARG A 152 3.99 -7.42 37.66
CA ARG A 152 2.93 -7.57 38.65
C ARG A 152 1.74 -8.31 38.04
N PHE A 153 1.16 -9.22 38.80
CA PHE A 153 -0.07 -9.88 38.40
C PHE A 153 -1.28 -9.01 38.72
N VAL A 154 -2.18 -8.89 37.76
CA VAL A 154 -3.40 -8.10 37.82
C VAL A 154 -4.58 -9.06 37.70
N PRO A 155 -5.33 -9.30 38.79
CA PRO A 155 -6.55 -10.10 38.72
C PRO A 155 -7.60 -9.36 37.88
N VAL A 156 -8.21 -10.08 36.93
CA VAL A 156 -9.21 -9.51 36.02
C VAL A 156 -10.45 -10.35 36.07
N ASN A 157 -11.59 -9.71 36.35
CA ASN A 157 -12.90 -10.38 36.39
C ASN A 157 -13.70 -10.16 35.09
N SER A 158 -13.33 -9.14 34.31
CA SER A 158 -13.87 -8.87 32.99
C SER A 158 -12.91 -8.01 32.17
N CYS A 159 -12.92 -8.15 30.85
CA CYS A 159 -12.13 -7.34 29.92
C CYS A 159 -13.05 -6.72 28.87
N MET A 160 -12.96 -5.39 28.71
CA MET A 160 -13.78 -4.66 27.74
C MET A 160 -13.49 -5.03 26.29
N LEU A 161 -12.29 -5.53 25.96
CA LEU A 161 -12.00 -5.97 24.59
C LEU A 161 -12.66 -7.31 24.24
N MET A 162 -12.92 -8.15 25.25
CA MET A 162 -13.38 -9.51 25.03
C MET A 162 -14.88 -9.60 24.81
N HIS A 163 -15.27 -10.51 23.93
CA HIS A 163 -16.67 -10.89 23.76
C HIS A 163 -17.29 -11.31 25.10
N GLU A 164 -18.58 -11.03 25.28
CA GLU A 164 -19.30 -11.32 26.53
C GLU A 164 -19.29 -12.81 26.89
N GLY A 165 -19.27 -13.70 25.89
CA GLY A 165 -19.11 -15.14 26.09
C GLY A 165 -17.83 -15.50 26.83
N ILE A 166 -16.69 -14.87 26.49
CA ILE A 166 -15.43 -15.07 27.20
C ILE A 166 -15.51 -14.53 28.63
N ASN A 167 -16.06 -13.32 28.81
CA ASN A 167 -16.22 -12.72 30.14
C ASN A 167 -17.13 -13.57 31.05
N GLY A 168 -18.17 -14.18 30.50
CA GLY A 168 -19.04 -15.12 31.21
C GLY A 168 -18.30 -16.39 31.66
N ILE A 169 -17.46 -16.97 30.78
CA ILE A 169 -16.64 -18.14 31.13
C ILE A 169 -15.56 -17.76 32.16
N LEU A 170 -14.86 -16.63 31.98
CA LEU A 170 -13.88 -16.10 32.91
C LEU A 170 -14.44 -15.98 34.33
N THR A 171 -15.64 -15.38 34.46
CA THR A 171 -16.31 -15.20 35.74
C THR A 171 -16.55 -16.52 36.46
N LYS A 172 -16.98 -17.56 35.72
CA LYS A 172 -17.21 -18.90 36.28
C LYS A 172 -15.91 -19.59 36.70
N LEU A 173 -14.82 -19.39 35.95
CA LEU A 173 -13.53 -20.03 36.23
C LEU A 173 -12.75 -19.39 37.39
N GLN A 174 -13.10 -18.16 37.79
CA GLN A 174 -12.36 -17.40 38.78
C GLN A 174 -12.24 -18.14 40.12
N GLY A 175 -11.01 -18.40 40.57
CA GLY A 175 -10.72 -19.12 41.81
C GLY A 175 -10.79 -20.64 41.70
N GLN A 176 -11.15 -21.19 40.54
CA GLN A 176 -11.41 -22.63 40.36
C GLN A 176 -10.30 -23.36 39.55
N CYS A 177 -9.30 -22.63 39.05
CA CYS A 177 -8.31 -23.16 38.10
C CYS A 177 -6.90 -23.33 38.68
N GLY A 178 -6.74 -23.47 40.00
CA GLY A 178 -5.43 -23.45 40.68
C GLY A 178 -4.46 -24.59 40.32
N GLU A 179 -4.93 -25.60 39.58
CA GLU A 179 -4.14 -26.75 39.11
C GLU A 179 -3.34 -26.49 37.83
N THR A 180 -3.57 -25.37 37.14
CA THR A 180 -2.79 -24.93 35.97
C THR A 180 -2.27 -23.50 36.17
N THR A 181 -1.24 -23.12 35.40
CA THR A 181 -0.66 -21.77 35.41
C THR A 181 -1.12 -20.89 34.25
N GLN A 182 -1.75 -21.52 33.23
CA GLN A 182 -2.22 -20.87 32.01
C GLN A 182 -3.52 -21.52 31.55
N LEU A 183 -4.43 -20.73 31.01
CA LEU A 183 -5.67 -21.20 30.42
C LEU A 183 -6.08 -20.32 29.24
N SER A 184 -6.51 -20.95 28.15
CA SER A 184 -7.02 -20.32 26.94
C SER A 184 -8.53 -20.46 26.91
N ILE A 185 -9.23 -19.36 26.58
CA ILE A 185 -10.67 -19.33 26.29
C ILE A 185 -10.84 -18.82 24.87
N ARG A 186 -11.53 -19.59 24.03
CA ARG A 186 -12.02 -19.15 22.72
C ARG A 186 -13.54 -19.20 22.70
N TYR A 187 -14.15 -18.32 21.93
CA TYR A 187 -15.59 -18.21 21.82
C TYR A 187 -15.97 -17.90 20.38
N GLY A 188 -16.84 -18.72 19.78
CA GLY A 188 -17.41 -18.45 18.47
C GLY A 188 -18.45 -17.34 18.59
N VAL A 189 -18.12 -16.15 18.11
CA VAL A 189 -18.97 -14.96 18.16
C VAL A 189 -20.26 -15.17 17.39
N ASN A 190 -20.21 -15.93 16.28
CA ASN A 190 -21.36 -16.19 15.42
C ASN A 190 -22.04 -17.54 15.69
N THR A 191 -21.36 -18.47 16.37
CA THR A 191 -21.88 -19.82 16.65
C THR A 191 -22.32 -20.01 18.12
N GLY A 192 -21.76 -19.22 19.04
CA GLY A 192 -21.91 -19.40 20.48
C GLY A 192 -21.11 -20.56 21.06
N GLU A 193 -20.35 -21.28 20.24
CA GLU A 193 -19.46 -22.35 20.72
C GLU A 193 -18.29 -21.79 21.53
N TYR A 194 -17.64 -22.64 22.32
CA TYR A 194 -16.49 -22.22 23.10
C TYR A 194 -15.51 -23.36 23.33
N LEU A 195 -14.26 -22.98 23.58
CA LEU A 195 -13.20 -23.89 23.98
C LEU A 195 -12.48 -23.33 25.21
N VAL A 196 -12.24 -24.21 26.19
CA VAL A 196 -11.41 -23.93 27.35
C VAL A 196 -10.31 -24.97 27.43
N GLN A 197 -9.05 -24.54 27.41
CA GLN A 197 -7.87 -25.42 27.47
C GLN A 197 -6.86 -24.88 28.51
N PRO A 198 -6.23 -25.73 29.34
CA PRO A 198 -6.27 -27.20 29.33
C PRO A 198 -7.57 -27.79 29.91
N ASN A 199 -7.72 -29.12 29.84
CA ASN A 199 -8.73 -29.85 30.62
C ASN A 199 -8.50 -29.67 32.12
N LEU A 200 -9.54 -29.29 32.87
CA LEU A 200 -9.50 -29.17 34.32
C LEU A 200 -10.01 -30.47 34.97
N SER A 201 -9.41 -30.89 36.10
CA SER A 201 -9.85 -32.08 36.82
C SER A 201 -11.20 -31.87 37.52
N LYS A 202 -11.50 -30.62 37.89
CA LYS A 202 -12.75 -30.21 38.54
C LYS A 202 -13.25 -28.89 37.97
N PRO A 203 -13.76 -28.87 36.73
CA PRO A 203 -14.30 -27.64 36.16
C PRO A 203 -15.58 -27.20 36.90
N PRO A 204 -15.97 -25.92 36.82
CA PRO A 204 -17.30 -25.47 37.25
C PRO A 204 -18.39 -26.32 36.59
N LYS A 205 -19.48 -26.61 37.31
CA LYS A 205 -20.52 -27.56 36.84
C LYS A 205 -21.14 -27.17 35.50
N GLU A 206 -21.18 -25.88 35.19
CA GLU A 206 -21.79 -25.31 34.00
C GLU A 206 -20.81 -25.18 32.81
N LEU A 207 -19.57 -25.70 32.94
CA LEU A 207 -18.54 -25.59 31.92
C LEU A 207 -17.92 -26.94 31.58
N THR A 208 -17.77 -27.17 30.28
CA THR A 208 -16.86 -28.20 29.77
C THR A 208 -15.49 -27.58 29.51
N THR A 209 -14.44 -28.34 29.79
CA THR A 209 -13.04 -27.95 29.55
C THR A 209 -12.32 -29.10 28.85
N GLY A 210 -11.20 -28.82 28.19
CA GLY A 210 -10.45 -29.82 27.44
C GLY A 210 -10.94 -30.06 26.02
N GLN A 211 -11.87 -29.23 25.50
CA GLN A 211 -12.31 -29.30 24.10
C GLN A 211 -11.10 -29.18 23.17
N THR A 212 -10.97 -30.05 22.16
CA THR A 212 -9.83 -30.01 21.24
C THR A 212 -9.95 -28.90 20.20
N HIS A 213 -11.17 -28.50 19.88
CA HIS A 213 -11.53 -27.45 18.94
C HIS A 213 -12.83 -26.74 19.36
N TYR A 214 -13.13 -25.63 18.71
CA TYR A 214 -14.44 -24.96 18.67
C TYR A 214 -14.75 -24.60 17.22
N GLU A 215 -16.00 -24.27 16.94
CA GLU A 215 -16.41 -23.75 15.64
C GLU A 215 -16.72 -22.25 15.69
N GLU A 216 -16.34 -21.53 14.64
CA GLU A 216 -16.67 -20.12 14.41
C GLU A 216 -17.19 -19.96 12.98
N GLN A 217 -17.99 -18.93 12.72
CA GLN A 217 -18.47 -18.64 11.36
C GLN A 217 -17.90 -17.32 10.85
N ALA A 218 -17.43 -17.31 9.59
CA ALA A 218 -17.01 -16.10 8.87
C ALA A 218 -17.53 -16.16 7.43
N ASN A 219 -18.11 -15.07 6.92
CA ASN A 219 -18.73 -14.99 5.59
C ASN A 219 -19.69 -16.17 5.28
N GLY A 220 -20.44 -16.61 6.29
CA GLY A 220 -21.38 -17.72 6.18
C GLY A 220 -20.75 -19.12 6.22
N VAL A 221 -19.42 -19.24 6.20
CA VAL A 221 -18.70 -20.52 6.24
C VAL A 221 -18.28 -20.86 7.68
N LEU A 222 -18.44 -22.13 8.06
CA LEU A 222 -18.11 -22.64 9.38
C LEU A 222 -16.67 -23.16 9.43
N PHE A 223 -15.90 -22.66 10.39
CA PHE A 223 -14.50 -23.00 10.62
C PHE A 223 -14.34 -23.74 11.93
N ARG A 224 -13.90 -25.00 11.84
CA ARG A 224 -13.29 -25.74 12.93
C ARG A 224 -11.90 -25.16 13.22
N VAL A 225 -11.65 -24.83 14.48
CA VAL A 225 -10.36 -24.29 14.92
C VAL A 225 -9.91 -25.03 16.18
N ALA A 226 -8.84 -25.80 16.06
CA ALA A 226 -8.22 -26.48 17.19
C ALA A 226 -7.54 -25.49 18.14
N SER A 227 -7.36 -25.90 19.40
CA SER A 227 -6.70 -25.07 20.42
C SER A 227 -5.37 -24.43 19.99
N PRO A 228 -4.42 -25.17 19.36
CA PRO A 228 -3.13 -24.59 18.94
C PRO A 228 -3.22 -23.80 17.63
N SER A 229 -4.29 -23.97 16.85
CA SER A 229 -4.44 -23.35 15.53
C SER A 229 -4.73 -21.85 15.64
N PHE A 230 -4.23 -21.08 14.68
CA PHE A 230 -4.50 -19.64 14.62
C PHE A 230 -5.86 -19.38 13.95
N PHE A 231 -6.57 -18.37 14.44
CA PHE A 231 -7.75 -17.81 13.80
C PHE A 231 -7.83 -16.33 14.18
N GLN A 232 -8.37 -15.50 13.30
CA GLN A 232 -8.43 -14.06 13.53
C GLN A 232 -9.29 -13.73 14.75
N VAL A 233 -8.80 -12.81 15.58
CA VAL A 233 -9.44 -12.52 16.87
C VAL A 233 -10.62 -11.57 16.79
N ASN A 234 -10.77 -10.88 15.65
CA ASN A 234 -11.87 -9.98 15.33
C ASN A 234 -12.48 -10.45 14.00
N VAL A 235 -13.52 -11.28 14.09
CA VAL A 235 -14.12 -11.94 12.92
C VAL A 235 -14.67 -10.93 11.92
N GLN A 236 -15.28 -9.84 12.40
CA GLN A 236 -15.85 -8.81 11.52
C GLN A 236 -14.78 -8.12 10.66
N GLN A 237 -13.56 -7.95 11.20
CA GLN A 237 -12.44 -7.42 10.42
C GLN A 237 -11.81 -8.45 9.50
N LEU A 238 -11.82 -9.74 9.85
CA LEU A 238 -11.47 -10.81 8.90
C LEU A 238 -12.40 -10.80 7.68
N GLU A 239 -13.71 -10.70 7.90
CA GLU A 239 -14.71 -10.61 6.82
C GLU A 239 -14.46 -9.39 5.93
N THR A 240 -14.05 -8.27 6.53
CA THR A 240 -13.67 -7.05 5.83
C THR A 240 -12.41 -7.24 4.96
N ILE A 241 -11.37 -7.91 5.49
CA ILE A 241 -10.17 -8.27 4.72
C ILE A 241 -10.54 -9.15 3.52
N VAL A 242 -11.38 -10.16 3.72
CA VAL A 242 -11.79 -11.07 2.64
C VAL A 242 -12.55 -10.31 1.56
N GLY A 243 -13.49 -9.45 1.94
CA GLY A 243 -14.21 -8.59 1.00
C GLY A 243 -13.29 -7.67 0.19
N LEU A 244 -12.29 -7.08 0.86
CA LEU A 244 -11.27 -6.25 0.22
C LEU A 244 -10.43 -7.03 -0.80
N ILE A 245 -9.97 -8.23 -0.41
CA ILE A 245 -9.20 -9.12 -1.29
C ILE A 245 -10.03 -9.49 -2.52
N SER A 246 -11.29 -9.90 -2.34
CA SER A 246 -12.17 -10.25 -3.45
C SER A 246 -12.44 -9.08 -4.41
N GLN A 247 -12.66 -7.86 -3.88
CA GLN A 247 -12.90 -6.67 -4.70
C GLN A 247 -11.66 -6.24 -5.50
N ARG A 248 -10.46 -6.34 -4.91
CA ARG A 248 -9.20 -5.89 -5.54
C ARG A 248 -8.67 -6.80 -6.62
N LEU A 249 -9.00 -8.09 -6.53
CA LEU A 249 -8.45 -9.12 -7.42
C LEU A 249 -9.30 -9.38 -8.65
N ASP A 250 -10.50 -8.79 -8.75
CA ASP A 250 -11.46 -8.93 -9.87
C ASP A 250 -11.58 -10.38 -10.36
N LEU A 251 -11.84 -11.29 -9.41
CA LEU A 251 -11.81 -12.73 -9.66
C LEU A 251 -12.88 -13.14 -10.68
N SER A 252 -12.45 -13.71 -11.81
CA SER A 252 -13.31 -14.18 -12.91
C SER A 252 -13.76 -15.63 -12.76
N GLY A 253 -13.18 -16.38 -11.80
CA GLY A 253 -13.42 -17.81 -11.63
C GLY A 253 -12.41 -18.71 -12.36
N THR A 254 -11.43 -18.12 -13.05
CA THR A 254 -10.42 -18.85 -13.82
C THR A 254 -9.07 -18.94 -13.10
N GLU A 255 -8.89 -18.13 -12.06
CA GLU A 255 -7.61 -17.91 -11.40
C GLU A 255 -7.17 -19.12 -10.55
N ILE A 256 -5.86 -19.36 -10.54
CA ILE A 256 -5.20 -20.24 -9.56
C ILE A 256 -4.63 -19.35 -8.45
N ILE A 257 -5.08 -19.56 -7.22
CA ILE A 257 -4.57 -18.87 -6.03
C ILE A 257 -3.62 -19.79 -5.25
N VAL A 258 -2.50 -19.24 -4.80
CA VAL A 258 -1.71 -19.84 -3.71
C VAL A 258 -1.96 -19.06 -2.42
N ASP A 259 -2.41 -19.75 -1.37
CA ASP A 259 -2.55 -19.22 -0.01
C ASP A 259 -1.38 -19.76 0.83
N ALA A 260 -0.34 -18.93 1.01
CA ALA A 260 0.83 -19.30 1.79
C ALA A 260 0.67 -18.83 3.24
N TYR A 261 1.06 -19.69 4.19
CA TYR A 261 0.77 -19.54 5.62
C TYR A 261 -0.74 -19.67 5.92
N ALA A 262 -1.38 -20.62 5.25
CA ALA A 262 -2.85 -20.73 5.18
C ALA A 262 -3.53 -20.96 6.54
N GLY A 263 -2.80 -21.41 7.57
CA GLY A 263 -3.35 -21.73 8.88
C GLY A 263 -4.47 -22.75 8.76
N VAL A 264 -5.67 -22.40 9.26
CA VAL A 264 -6.86 -23.25 9.16
C VAL A 264 -7.59 -23.14 7.81
N GLY A 265 -6.91 -22.61 6.78
CA GLY A 265 -7.44 -22.45 5.42
C GLY A 265 -8.42 -21.30 5.28
N THR A 266 -8.29 -20.23 6.06
CA THR A 266 -9.28 -19.14 6.09
C THR A 266 -9.47 -18.51 4.71
N PHE A 267 -8.40 -18.01 4.08
CA PHE A 267 -8.51 -17.42 2.74
C PHE A 267 -8.79 -18.49 1.71
N ALA A 268 -8.11 -19.64 1.79
CA ALA A 268 -8.32 -20.73 0.85
C ALA A 268 -9.79 -21.17 0.74
N VAL A 269 -10.47 -21.37 1.88
CA VAL A 269 -11.87 -21.80 1.91
C VAL A 269 -12.81 -20.68 1.48
N LEU A 270 -12.57 -19.43 1.92
CA LEU A 270 -13.45 -18.31 1.59
C LEU A 270 -13.35 -17.85 0.13
N LEU A 271 -12.18 -18.04 -0.50
CA LEU A 271 -11.95 -17.66 -1.89
C LEU A 271 -12.20 -18.80 -2.88
N ALA A 272 -12.18 -20.07 -2.44
CA ALA A 272 -12.43 -21.23 -3.28
C ALA A 272 -13.69 -21.12 -4.18
N PRO A 273 -14.83 -20.57 -3.75
CA PRO A 273 -16.01 -20.44 -4.61
C PRO A 273 -15.84 -19.50 -5.81
N PHE A 274 -14.81 -18.64 -5.81
CA PHE A 274 -14.63 -17.56 -6.79
C PHE A 274 -13.47 -17.80 -7.75
N VAL A 275 -12.82 -18.97 -7.69
CA VAL A 275 -11.58 -19.25 -8.44
C VAL A 275 -11.55 -20.68 -8.97
N SER A 276 -10.66 -20.96 -9.92
CA SER A 276 -10.57 -22.30 -10.51
C SER A 276 -9.91 -23.29 -9.55
N LYS A 277 -8.88 -22.86 -8.82
CA LYS A 277 -8.11 -23.68 -7.90
C LYS A 277 -7.46 -22.86 -6.79
N VAL A 278 -7.37 -23.42 -5.59
CA VAL A 278 -6.54 -22.90 -4.50
C VAL A 278 -5.51 -23.93 -4.06
N ILE A 279 -4.27 -23.49 -3.87
CA ILE A 279 -3.18 -24.27 -3.27
C ILE A 279 -2.84 -23.63 -1.92
N ALA A 280 -3.21 -24.28 -0.83
CA ALA A 280 -2.98 -23.82 0.53
C ALA A 280 -1.72 -24.47 1.12
N ILE A 281 -0.77 -23.65 1.58
CA ILE A 281 0.51 -24.09 2.15
C ILE A 281 0.55 -23.73 3.63
N GLU A 282 0.76 -24.72 4.49
CA GLU A 282 0.80 -24.54 5.93
C GLU A 282 1.77 -25.56 6.57
N ASP A 283 2.54 -25.14 7.58
CA ASP A 283 3.58 -25.97 8.20
C ASP A 283 3.09 -26.73 9.44
N SER A 284 2.02 -26.27 10.08
CA SER A 284 1.41 -26.88 11.25
C SER A 284 0.45 -28.01 10.86
N PRO A 285 0.75 -29.28 11.24
CA PRO A 285 -0.16 -30.39 10.93
C PRO A 285 -1.55 -30.21 11.53
N ALA A 286 -1.65 -29.63 12.73
CA ALA A 286 -2.93 -29.38 13.38
C ALA A 286 -3.78 -28.34 12.62
N ALA A 287 -3.14 -27.32 12.05
CA ALA A 287 -3.82 -26.30 11.26
C ALA A 287 -4.25 -26.86 9.90
N VAL A 288 -3.43 -27.68 9.24
CA VAL A 288 -3.81 -28.40 8.01
C VAL A 288 -4.98 -29.36 8.24
N ASP A 289 -5.01 -30.07 9.37
CA ASP A 289 -6.12 -30.97 9.70
C ASP A 289 -7.43 -30.19 9.92
N ASP A 290 -7.36 -28.99 10.49
CA ASP A 290 -8.51 -28.06 10.55
C ASP A 290 -8.88 -27.56 9.15
N ALA A 291 -7.90 -27.14 8.35
CA ALA A 291 -8.12 -26.62 7.01
C ALA A 291 -8.82 -27.63 6.10
N ARG A 292 -8.44 -28.91 6.16
CA ARG A 292 -9.13 -30.00 5.45
C ARG A 292 -10.57 -30.20 5.92
N ALA A 293 -10.82 -30.05 7.22
CA ALA A 293 -12.18 -30.14 7.75
C ALA A 293 -13.05 -28.95 7.30
N ASN A 294 -12.45 -27.77 7.22
CA ASN A 294 -13.10 -26.53 6.79
C ASN A 294 -13.38 -26.53 5.28
N ALA A 295 -12.46 -27.10 4.50
CA ALA A 295 -12.58 -27.24 3.05
C ALA A 295 -13.36 -28.49 2.59
N LYS A 296 -14.07 -29.18 3.48
CA LYS A 296 -14.77 -30.45 3.14
C LYS A 296 -15.75 -30.32 1.97
N ASP A 297 -16.33 -29.13 1.81
CA ASP A 297 -17.30 -28.80 0.77
C ASP A 297 -16.64 -28.11 -0.46
N CYS A 298 -15.32 -27.89 -0.42
CA CYS A 298 -14.55 -27.28 -1.49
C CYS A 298 -13.80 -28.36 -2.29
N THR A 299 -14.19 -28.57 -3.55
CA THR A 299 -13.55 -29.60 -4.41
C THR A 299 -12.27 -29.12 -5.09
N ASN A 300 -11.98 -27.82 -5.03
CA ASN A 300 -10.90 -27.14 -5.76
C ASN A 300 -9.79 -26.60 -4.84
N VAL A 301 -9.66 -27.13 -3.62
CA VAL A 301 -8.59 -26.74 -2.67
C VAL A 301 -7.61 -27.90 -2.47
N GLU A 302 -6.34 -27.65 -2.75
CA GLU A 302 -5.22 -28.57 -2.50
C GLU A 302 -4.39 -28.08 -1.31
N PHE A 303 -3.98 -29.00 -0.44
CA PHE A 303 -3.20 -28.68 0.75
C PHE A 303 -1.78 -29.24 0.67
N ILE A 304 -0.79 -28.39 0.88
CA ILE A 304 0.62 -28.75 1.00
C ILE A 304 1.06 -28.55 2.44
N LEU A 305 1.39 -29.65 3.13
CA LEU A 305 2.00 -29.59 4.47
C LEU A 305 3.50 -29.33 4.33
N GLY A 306 3.94 -28.14 4.71
CA GLY A 306 5.35 -27.76 4.63
C GLY A 306 5.57 -26.27 4.88
N ARG A 307 6.83 -25.88 5.04
CA ARG A 307 7.20 -24.47 5.15
C ARG A 307 6.95 -23.77 3.82
N ALA A 308 6.46 -22.53 3.89
CA ALA A 308 6.12 -21.74 2.70
C ALA A 308 7.31 -21.61 1.74
N GLU A 309 8.52 -21.34 2.23
CA GLU A 309 9.72 -21.19 1.41
C GLU A 309 10.10 -22.47 0.64
N ASP A 310 9.87 -23.65 1.23
CA ASP A 310 10.20 -24.93 0.61
C ASP A 310 9.16 -25.28 -0.45
N ALA A 311 7.87 -25.16 -0.11
CA ALA A 311 6.77 -25.50 -0.99
C ALA A 311 6.68 -24.56 -2.21
N LEU A 312 6.86 -23.25 -2.02
CA LEU A 312 6.86 -22.27 -3.11
C LEU A 312 8.07 -22.45 -4.05
N ALA A 313 9.22 -22.88 -3.53
CA ALA A 313 10.41 -23.13 -4.33
C ALA A 313 10.26 -24.31 -5.30
N THR A 314 9.47 -25.32 -4.92
CA THR A 314 9.20 -26.51 -5.74
C THR A 314 7.86 -26.48 -6.46
N LEU A 315 7.10 -25.39 -6.34
CA LEU A 315 5.84 -25.25 -7.04
C LEU A 315 6.11 -25.11 -8.55
N ASP A 316 5.53 -26.03 -9.33
CA ASP A 316 5.66 -26.09 -10.79
C ASP A 316 4.54 -25.32 -11.51
N GLU A 317 3.37 -25.22 -10.87
CA GLU A 317 2.22 -24.50 -11.39
C GLU A 317 2.35 -23.01 -11.04
N ALA A 318 2.40 -22.14 -12.05
CA ALA A 318 2.48 -20.70 -11.84
C ALA A 318 1.09 -20.17 -11.42
N PRO A 319 0.93 -19.64 -10.19
CA PRO A 319 -0.34 -19.08 -9.76
C PRO A 319 -0.62 -17.75 -10.45
N ASN A 320 -1.89 -17.41 -10.63
CA ASN A 320 -2.27 -16.05 -11.03
C ASN A 320 -2.09 -15.10 -9.85
N ILE A 321 -2.43 -15.56 -8.64
CA ILE A 321 -2.47 -14.73 -7.44
C ILE A 321 -1.80 -15.48 -6.30
N LEU A 322 -0.99 -14.78 -5.50
CA LEU A 322 -0.36 -15.33 -4.31
C LEU A 322 -0.69 -14.49 -3.08
N ILE A 323 -1.28 -15.13 -2.07
CA ILE A 323 -1.60 -14.52 -0.77
C ILE A 323 -0.51 -14.93 0.23
N LEU A 324 0.02 -13.94 0.95
CA LEU A 324 0.99 -14.09 2.03
C LEU A 324 0.38 -13.58 3.34
N ASP A 325 0.17 -14.44 4.33
CA ASP A 325 -0.21 -14.04 5.71
C ASP A 325 0.82 -14.55 6.74
N PRO A 326 2.09 -14.07 6.68
CA PRO A 326 3.15 -14.59 7.53
C PRO A 326 2.99 -14.16 9.00
N PRO A 327 3.69 -14.85 9.92
CA PRO A 327 3.79 -14.39 11.31
C PRO A 327 4.49 -13.03 11.41
N ARG A 328 4.46 -12.40 12.60
CA ARG A 328 5.09 -11.09 12.94
C ARG A 328 6.55 -10.88 12.53
N LYS A 329 7.29 -11.95 12.18
CA LYS A 329 8.68 -11.84 11.67
C LYS A 329 8.74 -11.53 10.16
N GLY A 330 7.61 -11.55 9.47
CA GLY A 330 7.48 -11.49 8.01
C GLY A 330 7.80 -12.83 7.33
N CYS A 331 7.90 -12.79 6.01
CA CYS A 331 8.27 -13.93 5.18
C CYS A 331 9.74 -14.32 5.37
N ASP A 332 10.03 -15.59 5.11
CA ASP A 332 11.41 -16.00 4.86
C ASP A 332 11.87 -15.43 3.51
N VAL A 333 13.16 -15.10 3.39
CA VAL A 333 13.72 -14.55 2.15
C VAL A 333 13.57 -15.55 0.98
N GLY A 334 13.70 -16.85 1.24
CA GLY A 334 13.47 -17.89 0.24
C GLY A 334 12.05 -17.89 -0.30
N ALA A 335 11.05 -17.62 0.54
CA ALA A 335 9.67 -17.47 0.09
C ALA A 335 9.51 -16.25 -0.83
N LEU A 336 10.09 -15.10 -0.48
CA LEU A 336 10.03 -13.89 -1.32
C LEU A 336 10.72 -14.09 -2.68
N GLU A 337 11.87 -14.77 -2.71
CA GLU A 337 12.54 -15.10 -3.98
C GLU A 337 11.74 -16.11 -4.81
N ALA A 338 11.06 -17.08 -4.17
CA ALA A 338 10.16 -17.98 -4.86
C ALA A 338 8.94 -17.25 -5.47
N VAL A 339 8.36 -16.28 -4.76
CA VAL A 339 7.28 -15.41 -5.28
C VAL A 339 7.75 -14.66 -6.52
N LYS A 340 8.95 -14.07 -6.48
CA LYS A 340 9.56 -13.36 -7.64
C LYS A 340 9.79 -14.28 -8.84
N ARG A 341 10.19 -15.54 -8.59
CA ARG A 341 10.37 -16.56 -9.64
C ARG A 341 9.03 -16.99 -10.26
N LEU A 342 8.02 -17.22 -9.42
CA LEU A 342 6.69 -17.65 -9.86
C LEU A 342 5.95 -16.55 -10.62
N ALA A 343 6.29 -15.28 -10.35
CA ALA A 343 5.78 -14.10 -11.04
C ALA A 343 4.23 -14.08 -11.20
N PRO A 344 3.45 -14.32 -10.12
CA PRO A 344 2.00 -14.16 -10.19
C PRO A 344 1.62 -12.75 -10.64
N SER A 345 0.49 -12.59 -11.32
CA SER A 345 0.03 -11.27 -11.77
C SER A 345 -0.24 -10.34 -10.58
N HIS A 346 -0.68 -10.90 -9.46
CA HIS A 346 -0.90 -10.17 -8.21
C HIS A 346 -0.35 -10.90 -6.98
N VAL A 347 0.14 -10.12 -6.02
CA VAL A 347 0.48 -10.60 -4.67
C VAL A 347 -0.33 -9.81 -3.66
N VAL A 348 -1.02 -10.50 -2.76
CA VAL A 348 -1.67 -9.89 -1.61
C VAL A 348 -0.86 -10.25 -0.36
N TYR A 349 -0.38 -9.25 0.35
CA TYR A 349 0.37 -9.45 1.59
C TYR A 349 -0.45 -8.91 2.76
N VAL A 350 -0.88 -9.80 3.65
CA VAL A 350 -1.54 -9.50 4.92
C VAL A 350 -0.49 -9.46 6.04
N SER A 351 -0.48 -8.42 6.85
CA SER A 351 0.52 -8.27 7.90
C SER A 351 0.05 -7.48 9.11
N CYS A 352 0.34 -8.00 10.31
CA CYS A 352 0.11 -7.31 11.57
C CYS A 352 1.31 -6.48 12.09
N ASP A 353 2.40 -6.37 11.30
CA ASP A 353 3.59 -5.56 11.64
C ASP A 353 4.08 -4.77 10.41
N PRO A 354 3.80 -3.45 10.35
CA PRO A 354 4.16 -2.58 9.23
C PRO A 354 5.66 -2.54 8.92
N VAL A 355 6.53 -2.71 9.92
CA VAL A 355 7.99 -2.64 9.72
C VAL A 355 8.47 -3.87 8.95
N THR A 356 8.00 -5.06 9.33
CA THR A 356 8.32 -6.27 8.58
C THR A 356 7.66 -6.32 7.21
N LEU A 357 6.43 -5.81 7.08
CA LEU A 357 5.77 -5.63 5.79
C LEU A 357 6.63 -4.76 4.87
N ALA A 358 7.03 -3.56 5.31
CA ALA A 358 7.82 -2.64 4.51
C ALA A 358 9.17 -3.23 4.06
N ARG A 359 9.82 -4.02 4.93
CA ARG A 359 11.05 -4.76 4.57
C ARG A 359 10.80 -5.76 3.44
N ASP A 360 9.73 -6.54 3.52
CA ASP A 360 9.45 -7.60 2.55
C ASP A 360 8.96 -7.01 1.22
N LEU A 361 8.13 -5.97 1.26
CA LEU A 361 7.71 -5.21 0.09
C LEU A 361 8.91 -4.63 -0.67
N LYS A 362 9.93 -4.12 0.04
CA LYS A 362 11.16 -3.65 -0.60
C LYS A 362 11.87 -4.73 -1.40
N ILE A 363 11.87 -5.98 -0.92
CA ILE A 363 12.50 -7.12 -1.60
C ILE A 363 11.68 -7.50 -2.84
N LEU A 364 10.35 -7.59 -2.72
CA LEU A 364 9.46 -7.91 -3.83
C LEU A 364 9.52 -6.83 -4.93
N CYS A 365 9.42 -5.55 -4.55
CA CYS A 365 9.41 -4.41 -5.46
C CYS A 365 10.80 -4.06 -6.04
N ALA A 366 11.89 -4.63 -5.51
CA ALA A 366 13.18 -4.56 -6.20
C ALA A 366 13.19 -5.40 -7.50
N GLY A 367 12.28 -6.37 -7.62
CA GLY A 367 12.05 -7.20 -8.80
C GLY A 367 10.95 -6.64 -9.71
N SER A 368 10.24 -7.51 -10.40
CA SER A 368 9.19 -7.13 -11.35
C SER A 368 7.85 -6.83 -10.68
N PHE A 369 7.79 -6.61 -9.37
CA PHE A 369 6.56 -6.15 -8.72
C PHE A 369 6.58 -4.65 -8.49
N TYR A 370 5.41 -4.04 -8.43
CA TYR A 370 5.22 -2.71 -7.84
C TYR A 370 4.12 -2.77 -6.79
N LEU A 371 4.25 -1.92 -5.77
CA LEU A 371 3.23 -1.76 -4.75
C LEU A 371 2.10 -0.91 -5.34
N LYS A 372 0.90 -1.47 -5.46
CA LYS A 372 -0.28 -0.74 -5.93
C LYS A 372 -0.84 0.13 -4.82
N GLU A 373 -1.15 -0.49 -3.69
CA GLU A 373 -1.73 0.19 -2.53
C GLU A 373 -1.52 -0.61 -1.24
N VAL A 374 -1.64 0.06 -0.09
CA VAL A 374 -1.73 -0.55 1.24
C VAL A 374 -2.98 -0.06 1.94
N GLN A 375 -3.81 -0.98 2.41
CA GLN A 375 -4.96 -0.67 3.27
C GLN A 375 -4.68 -1.11 4.70
N PRO A 376 -4.47 -0.15 5.62
CA PRO A 376 -4.47 -0.42 7.03
C PRO A 376 -5.89 -0.74 7.52
N ILE A 377 -6.00 -1.64 8.49
CA ILE A 377 -7.25 -2.12 9.06
C ILE A 377 -7.08 -2.19 10.57
N ASP A 378 -8.02 -1.62 11.30
CA ASP A 378 -8.03 -1.69 12.75
C ASP A 378 -8.57 -3.04 13.25
N MET A 379 -7.74 -4.08 13.13
CA MET A 379 -8.01 -5.41 13.68
C MET A 379 -8.01 -5.41 15.22
N PHE A 380 -7.30 -4.46 15.85
CA PHE A 380 -7.08 -4.41 17.29
C PHE A 380 -7.31 -2.99 17.88
N PRO A 381 -8.57 -2.52 17.96
CA PRO A 381 -8.91 -1.25 18.61
C PRO A 381 -8.33 -1.15 20.01
N GLN A 382 -8.02 0.08 20.47
CA GLN A 382 -7.46 0.36 21.80
C GLN A 382 -6.03 -0.16 22.02
N THR A 383 -5.41 -0.70 20.98
CA THR A 383 -4.01 -1.14 20.95
C THR A 383 -3.28 -0.47 19.81
N HIS A 384 -1.95 -0.47 19.89
CA HIS A 384 -1.08 0.09 18.85
C HIS A 384 -0.95 -0.80 17.60
N HIS A 385 -1.51 -2.01 17.61
CA HIS A 385 -1.40 -2.91 16.47
C HIS A 385 -2.30 -2.45 15.32
N VAL A 386 -1.78 -2.56 14.10
CA VAL A 386 -2.49 -2.31 12.85
C VAL A 386 -2.27 -3.51 11.93
N GLU A 387 -3.35 -3.99 11.34
CA GLU A 387 -3.31 -5.00 10.29
C GLU A 387 -3.22 -4.28 8.94
N CYS A 388 -2.47 -4.81 7.99
CA CYS A 388 -2.28 -4.18 6.69
C CYS A 388 -2.54 -5.21 5.59
N VAL A 389 -3.26 -4.79 4.54
CA VAL A 389 -3.40 -5.56 3.30
C VAL A 389 -2.73 -4.77 2.19
N ALA A 390 -1.52 -5.19 1.82
CA ALA A 390 -0.79 -4.64 0.69
C ALA A 390 -1.10 -5.43 -0.59
N THR A 391 -1.39 -4.72 -1.67
CA THR A 391 -1.60 -5.33 -2.99
C THR A 391 -0.46 -4.93 -3.89
N LEU A 392 0.24 -5.93 -4.44
CA LEU A 392 1.27 -5.74 -5.44
C LEU A 392 0.78 -6.31 -6.77
N ALA A 393 1.20 -5.68 -7.85
CA ALA A 393 0.97 -6.18 -9.20
C ALA A 393 2.31 -6.42 -9.90
N HIS A 394 2.33 -7.41 -10.78
CA HIS A 394 3.49 -7.69 -11.60
C HIS A 394 3.59 -6.68 -12.75
N ARG A 395 4.79 -6.12 -12.92
CA ARG A 395 5.17 -5.23 -14.01
C ARG A 395 5.19 -6.02 -15.30
N ARG A 396 4.47 -5.54 -16.30
CA ARG A 396 4.39 -6.15 -17.62
C ARG A 396 5.64 -5.81 -18.42
N SER A 397 6.14 -6.78 -19.20
CA SER A 397 7.09 -6.46 -20.27
C SER A 397 6.38 -5.57 -21.28
N LEU A 398 7.07 -4.52 -21.73
CA LEU A 398 6.57 -3.68 -22.79
C LEU A 398 7.02 -4.25 -24.14
N ASP A 399 6.19 -5.12 -24.72
CA ASP A 399 6.57 -5.85 -25.94
C ASP A 399 6.34 -5.01 -27.21
N THR A 400 5.20 -4.31 -27.33
CA THR A 400 4.90 -3.37 -28.42
C THR A 400 3.80 -2.37 -28.01
N LEU A 401 4.05 -1.07 -28.21
CA LEU A 401 3.05 0.01 -28.07
C LEU A 401 2.37 0.33 -29.40
N VAL A 402 1.23 1.02 -29.36
CA VAL A 402 0.70 1.72 -30.53
C VAL A 402 0.91 3.22 -30.35
N LEU A 403 1.58 3.86 -31.31
CA LEU A 403 1.79 5.30 -31.34
C LEU A 403 0.69 5.95 -32.21
N ALA A 404 -0.26 6.62 -31.56
CA ALA A 404 -1.38 7.33 -32.19
C ALA A 404 -0.94 8.66 -32.84
N SER A 405 -0.02 8.60 -33.81
CA SER A 405 0.57 9.79 -34.43
C SER A 405 1.18 9.49 -35.79
N SER A 406 0.94 10.39 -36.76
CA SER A 406 1.62 10.42 -38.06
C SER A 406 3.00 11.10 -38.03
N SER A 407 3.37 11.76 -36.94
CA SER A 407 4.64 12.49 -36.81
C SER A 407 5.86 11.55 -36.89
N PRO A 408 6.75 11.72 -37.89
CA PRO A 408 8.00 10.95 -37.98
C PRO A 408 8.92 11.19 -36.78
N ARG A 409 8.85 12.38 -36.17
CA ARG A 409 9.72 12.79 -35.06
C ARG A 409 9.35 12.10 -33.76
N ARG A 410 8.05 11.99 -33.45
CA ARG A 410 7.57 11.20 -32.30
C ARG A 410 7.94 9.73 -32.46
N SER A 411 7.85 9.21 -33.68
CA SER A 411 8.33 7.87 -34.00
C SER A 411 9.84 7.72 -33.76
N SER A 412 10.66 8.66 -34.20
CA SER A 412 12.11 8.65 -33.96
C SER A 412 12.47 8.75 -32.48
N LEU A 413 11.77 9.58 -31.70
CA LEU A 413 11.92 9.65 -30.25
C LEU A 413 11.57 8.33 -29.56
N LEU A 414 10.44 7.71 -29.93
CA LEU A 414 10.04 6.45 -29.32
C LEU A 414 11.01 5.30 -29.69
N LYS A 415 11.57 5.33 -30.91
CA LYS A 415 12.68 4.44 -31.30
C LYS A 415 13.94 4.67 -30.46
N SER A 416 14.34 5.93 -30.23
CA SER A 416 15.52 6.23 -29.40
C SER A 416 15.33 5.86 -27.93
N PHE A 417 14.07 5.83 -27.47
CA PHE A 417 13.69 5.33 -26.17
C PHE A 417 13.82 3.79 -26.04
N GLY A 418 14.01 3.08 -27.15
CA GLY A 418 14.24 1.63 -27.19
C GLY A 418 12.96 0.78 -27.14
N VAL A 419 11.78 1.41 -27.24
CA VAL A 419 10.48 0.73 -27.20
C VAL A 419 10.06 0.31 -28.60
N ASN A 420 9.59 -0.93 -28.76
CA ASN A 420 8.94 -1.37 -29.99
C ASN A 420 7.55 -0.74 -30.08
N PHE A 421 7.15 -0.26 -31.26
CA PHE A 421 5.82 0.28 -31.46
C PHE A 421 5.33 0.14 -32.90
N GLN A 422 4.01 0.23 -33.05
CA GLN A 422 3.30 0.33 -34.32
C GLN A 422 2.68 1.73 -34.45
N PRO A 423 2.98 2.49 -35.51
CA PRO A 423 2.32 3.76 -35.73
C PRO A 423 0.89 3.53 -36.26
N ASP A 424 -0.08 4.27 -35.72
CA ASP A 424 -1.44 4.35 -36.25
C ASP A 424 -1.90 5.80 -36.24
N ALA A 425 -2.23 6.36 -37.39
CA ALA A 425 -2.61 7.77 -37.50
C ALA A 425 -4.12 7.93 -37.15
N PRO A 426 -4.47 8.77 -36.16
CA PRO A 426 -5.86 9.11 -35.89
C PRO A 426 -6.39 10.05 -36.98
N HIS A 427 -7.67 9.90 -37.33
CA HIS A 427 -8.42 10.89 -38.10
C HIS A 427 -9.41 11.57 -37.15
N ILE A 428 -9.03 12.72 -36.60
CA ILE A 428 -9.87 13.53 -35.71
C ILE A 428 -9.92 14.98 -36.20
N ASP A 429 -10.93 15.72 -35.77
CA ASP A 429 -10.97 17.17 -35.92
C ASP A 429 -9.97 17.80 -34.94
N GLU A 430 -9.09 18.68 -35.41
CA GLU A 430 -8.11 19.37 -34.57
C GLU A 430 -8.60 20.78 -34.16
N ASP A 431 -9.84 21.16 -34.51
CA ASP A 431 -10.44 22.47 -34.18
C ASP A 431 -11.02 22.50 -32.77
N ILE A 432 -10.17 22.75 -31.78
CA ILE A 432 -10.55 22.89 -30.36
C ILE A 432 -10.24 24.33 -29.88
N ASP A 433 -11.13 24.90 -29.07
CA ASP A 433 -10.96 26.22 -28.48
C ASP A 433 -9.69 26.27 -27.60
N GLY A 434 -8.75 27.14 -28.00
CA GLY A 434 -7.40 27.20 -27.44
C GLY A 434 -7.23 28.17 -26.27
N THR A 435 -8.32 28.58 -25.58
CA THR A 435 -8.26 29.55 -24.48
C THR A 435 -7.31 29.13 -23.35
N ASN A 436 -7.15 27.83 -23.11
CA ASN A 436 -6.08 27.27 -22.29
C ASN A 436 -5.23 26.31 -23.14
N PRO A 437 -3.99 26.68 -23.50
CA PRO A 437 -3.12 25.87 -24.33
C PRO A 437 -2.81 24.48 -23.75
N GLN A 438 -2.78 24.33 -22.42
CA GLN A 438 -2.48 23.06 -21.75
C GLN A 438 -3.67 22.08 -21.88
N ASP A 439 -4.87 22.54 -21.59
CA ASP A 439 -6.09 21.74 -21.72
C ASP A 439 -6.28 21.31 -23.18
N MET A 440 -6.09 22.24 -24.13
CA MET A 440 -6.21 21.99 -25.56
C MET A 440 -5.33 20.82 -26.03
N VAL A 441 -4.03 20.83 -25.72
CA VAL A 441 -3.12 19.75 -26.17
C VAL A 441 -3.39 18.42 -25.46
N VAL A 442 -3.86 18.44 -24.20
CA VAL A 442 -4.24 17.22 -23.48
C VAL A 442 -5.50 16.60 -24.07
N THR A 443 -6.53 17.41 -24.33
CA THR A 443 -7.77 16.95 -24.96
C THR A 443 -7.51 16.35 -26.33
N LEU A 444 -6.73 17.03 -27.19
CA LEU A 444 -6.35 16.51 -28.50
C LEU A 444 -5.57 15.20 -28.39
N ALA A 445 -4.59 15.10 -27.48
CA ALA A 445 -3.85 13.85 -27.27
C ALA A 445 -4.77 12.71 -26.82
N LEU A 446 -5.70 12.98 -25.90
CA LEU A 446 -6.64 11.98 -25.39
C LEU A 446 -7.59 11.48 -26.48
N GLU A 447 -8.16 12.37 -27.29
CA GLU A 447 -9.04 11.99 -28.40
C GLU A 447 -8.29 11.13 -29.44
N LYS A 448 -7.05 11.49 -29.77
CA LYS A 448 -6.16 10.68 -30.62
C LYS A 448 -5.97 9.27 -30.05
N ALA A 449 -5.67 9.16 -28.75
CA ALA A 449 -5.46 7.87 -28.11
C ALA A 449 -6.75 7.01 -28.09
N ARG A 450 -7.90 7.60 -27.75
CA ARG A 450 -9.19 6.89 -27.68
C ARG A 450 -9.65 6.35 -29.04
N VAL A 451 -9.52 7.15 -30.11
CA VAL A 451 -9.90 6.69 -31.46
C VAL A 451 -9.02 5.51 -31.90
N VAL A 452 -7.73 5.57 -31.61
CA VAL A 452 -6.78 4.51 -31.95
C VAL A 452 -6.96 3.27 -31.06
N SER A 453 -7.32 3.43 -29.78
CA SER A 453 -7.54 2.29 -28.86
C SER A 453 -8.74 1.43 -29.26
N LEU A 454 -9.80 2.04 -29.81
CA LEU A 454 -10.93 1.29 -30.37
C LEU A 454 -10.51 0.37 -31.54
N ARG A 455 -9.47 0.74 -32.29
CA ARG A 455 -8.90 -0.08 -33.38
C ARG A 455 -7.87 -1.10 -32.89
N ASN A 456 -7.32 -0.88 -31.70
CA ASN A 456 -6.24 -1.68 -31.10
C ASN A 456 -6.61 -2.10 -29.67
N PRO A 457 -7.70 -2.87 -29.47
CA PRO A 457 -8.22 -3.16 -28.13
C PRO A 457 -7.28 -3.99 -27.24
N GLU A 458 -6.30 -4.65 -27.84
CA GLU A 458 -5.32 -5.49 -27.14
C GLU A 458 -3.98 -4.78 -26.86
N HIS A 459 -3.81 -3.52 -27.28
CA HIS A 459 -2.52 -2.83 -27.15
C HIS A 459 -2.66 -1.50 -26.41
N THR A 460 -1.62 -1.17 -25.64
CA THR A 460 -1.49 0.16 -25.04
C THR A 460 -1.22 1.20 -26.10
N VAL A 461 -2.03 2.25 -26.11
CA VAL A 461 -1.97 3.34 -27.07
C VAL A 461 -1.39 4.58 -26.41
N VAL A 462 -0.42 5.19 -27.07
CA VAL A 462 0.20 6.45 -26.66
C VAL A 462 -0.08 7.52 -27.72
N ALA A 463 -0.52 8.69 -27.29
CA ALA A 463 -0.72 9.85 -28.15
C ALA A 463 -0.04 11.09 -27.58
N ALA A 464 0.24 12.07 -28.44
CA ALA A 464 0.69 13.38 -28.03
C ALA A 464 0.24 14.46 -29.01
N ASP A 465 0.04 15.66 -28.49
CA ASP A 465 -0.22 16.87 -29.25
C ASP A 465 0.62 18.04 -28.73
N THR A 466 1.04 18.96 -29.60
CA THR A 466 2.06 19.97 -29.27
C THR A 466 1.69 21.32 -29.87
N THR A 467 1.78 22.36 -29.05
CA THR A 467 1.61 23.76 -29.46
C THR A 467 2.77 24.63 -28.99
N VAL A 468 2.99 25.74 -29.70
CA VAL A 468 3.95 26.79 -29.34
C VAL A 468 3.17 28.01 -28.88
N VAL A 469 3.54 28.63 -27.76
CA VAL A 469 2.84 29.80 -27.22
C VAL A 469 3.78 30.99 -27.14
N LEU A 470 3.44 32.06 -27.85
CA LEU A 470 4.16 33.33 -27.83
C LEU A 470 3.20 34.46 -27.47
N ASP A 471 3.49 35.21 -26.40
CA ASP A 471 2.65 36.31 -25.90
C ASP A 471 1.18 35.90 -25.65
N GLY A 472 0.96 34.66 -25.19
CA GLY A 472 -0.38 34.11 -24.94
C GLY A 472 -1.12 33.63 -26.20
N ILE A 473 -0.47 33.64 -27.37
CA ILE A 473 -1.05 33.19 -28.64
C ILE A 473 -0.45 31.84 -29.03
N CYS A 474 -1.31 30.85 -29.29
CA CYS A 474 -0.92 29.56 -29.85
C CYS A 474 -0.50 29.71 -31.33
N LEU A 475 0.71 29.25 -31.63
CA LEU A 475 1.26 29.09 -32.98
C LEU A 475 1.20 27.61 -33.36
N GLY A 476 0.16 27.24 -34.10
CA GLY A 476 -0.02 25.89 -34.63
C GLY A 476 0.90 25.60 -35.81
N LYS A 477 0.49 24.66 -36.66
CA LYS A 477 1.18 24.33 -37.92
C LYS A 477 0.89 25.43 -38.95
N PRO A 478 1.88 25.88 -39.75
CA PRO A 478 1.63 26.89 -40.76
C PRO A 478 0.74 26.33 -41.89
N SER A 479 -0.24 27.12 -42.34
CA SER A 479 -1.10 26.80 -43.49
C SER A 479 -0.46 27.20 -44.83
N SER A 480 0.62 27.99 -44.80
CA SER A 480 1.33 28.46 -45.98
C SER A 480 2.80 28.81 -45.69
N VAL A 481 3.61 28.86 -46.75
CA VAL A 481 5.01 29.34 -46.71
C VAL A 481 5.12 30.75 -46.13
N LEU A 482 4.15 31.63 -46.44
CA LEU A 482 4.11 32.99 -45.91
C LEU A 482 3.92 32.99 -44.40
N GLU A 483 2.98 32.18 -43.91
CA GLU A 483 2.70 32.04 -42.48
C GLU A 483 3.88 31.42 -41.73
N ALA A 484 4.52 30.40 -42.30
CA ALA A 484 5.74 29.80 -41.72
C ALA A 484 6.84 30.87 -41.53
N ARG A 485 7.04 31.72 -42.54
CA ARG A 485 8.00 32.84 -42.47
C ARG A 485 7.63 33.84 -41.39
N GLU A 486 6.35 34.24 -41.30
CA GLU A 486 5.88 35.18 -40.29
C GLU A 486 6.01 34.62 -38.87
N MET A 487 5.72 33.33 -38.66
CA MET A 487 5.94 32.64 -37.38
C MET A 487 7.41 32.68 -36.97
N LEU A 488 8.32 32.30 -37.85
CA LEU A 488 9.77 32.32 -37.58
C LEU A 488 10.29 33.74 -37.33
N GLN A 489 9.82 34.74 -38.08
CA GLN A 489 10.18 36.14 -37.83
C GLN A 489 9.69 36.64 -36.46
N ARG A 490 8.50 36.22 -36.02
CA ARG A 490 7.97 36.55 -34.69
C ARG A 490 8.74 35.87 -33.57
N LEU A 491 9.25 34.66 -33.78
CA LEU A 491 9.98 33.88 -32.77
C LEU A 491 11.46 34.26 -32.67
N ARG A 492 12.07 34.77 -33.74
CA ARG A 492 13.49 35.15 -33.81
C ARG A 492 13.96 35.98 -32.60
N GLY A 493 15.01 35.52 -31.91
CA GLY A 493 15.62 36.23 -30.79
C GLY A 493 14.71 36.39 -29.56
N ARG A 494 13.60 35.65 -29.50
CA ARG A 494 12.61 35.73 -28.42
C ARG A 494 12.49 34.41 -27.67
N GLU A 495 11.93 34.53 -26.49
CA GLU A 495 11.50 33.41 -25.66
C GLU A 495 10.04 33.05 -25.97
N HIS A 496 9.74 31.76 -25.96
CA HIS A 496 8.38 31.23 -26.04
C HIS A 496 8.26 29.90 -25.29
N SER A 497 7.03 29.46 -25.05
CA SER A 497 6.75 28.18 -24.41
C SER A 497 6.38 27.12 -25.46
N VAL A 498 6.84 25.89 -25.25
CA VAL A 498 6.41 24.71 -26.01
C VAL A 498 5.69 23.78 -25.06
N ILE A 499 4.44 23.49 -25.36
CA ILE A 499 3.53 22.74 -24.51
C ILE A 499 3.11 21.47 -25.27
N THR A 500 3.40 20.30 -24.70
CA THR A 500 2.94 19.01 -25.25
C THR A 500 2.04 18.31 -24.26
N GLY A 501 0.81 18.02 -24.69
CA GLY A 501 -0.11 17.11 -24.03
C GLY A 501 0.14 15.69 -24.51
N PHE A 502 -0.02 14.71 -23.63
CA PHE A 502 0.17 13.30 -23.95
C PHE A 502 -0.84 12.43 -23.19
N ALA A 503 -1.18 11.29 -23.78
CA ALA A 503 -2.16 10.37 -23.24
C ALA A 503 -1.71 8.91 -23.40
N VAL A 504 -2.03 8.08 -22.41
CA VAL A 504 -1.84 6.62 -22.42
C VAL A 504 -3.20 5.98 -22.17
N VAL A 505 -3.67 5.14 -23.10
CA VAL A 505 -4.85 4.30 -22.95
C VAL A 505 -4.38 2.86 -22.89
N ASP A 506 -4.50 2.22 -21.73
CA ASP A 506 -4.03 0.85 -21.51
C ASP A 506 -5.22 -0.09 -21.28
N PRO A 507 -5.49 -1.03 -22.20
CA PRO A 507 -6.65 -1.91 -22.10
C PRO A 507 -6.54 -2.93 -20.97
N TYR A 508 -5.33 -3.24 -20.50
CA TYR A 508 -5.11 -4.27 -19.49
C TYR A 508 -5.38 -3.76 -18.06
N SER A 509 -4.96 -2.53 -17.72
CA SER A 509 -5.31 -1.90 -16.45
C SER A 509 -6.68 -1.22 -16.49
N GLY A 510 -7.25 -1.02 -17.68
CA GLY A 510 -8.47 -0.24 -17.89
C GLY A 510 -8.29 1.26 -17.65
N ARG A 511 -7.06 1.74 -17.38
CA ARG A 511 -6.78 3.13 -17.06
C ARG A 511 -6.53 3.95 -18.32
N THR A 512 -6.94 5.21 -18.27
CA THR A 512 -6.56 6.25 -19.23
C THR A 512 -5.88 7.37 -18.48
N LEU A 513 -4.59 7.58 -18.75
CA LEU A 513 -3.78 8.59 -18.08
C LEU A 513 -3.44 9.70 -19.06
N THR A 514 -3.41 10.94 -18.58
CA THR A 514 -3.05 12.11 -19.38
C THR A 514 -2.10 13.02 -18.62
N GLY A 515 -1.28 13.77 -19.34
CA GLY A 515 -0.40 14.76 -18.74
C GLY A 515 0.04 15.82 -19.73
N CYS A 516 0.65 16.88 -19.21
CA CYS A 516 1.14 18.00 -20.01
C CYS A 516 2.54 18.43 -19.57
N CYS A 517 3.45 18.65 -20.52
CA CYS A 517 4.81 19.11 -20.26
C CYS A 517 5.04 20.48 -20.93
N THR A 518 5.61 21.44 -20.19
CA THR A 518 5.97 22.76 -20.72
C THR A 518 7.49 22.93 -20.68
N SER A 519 8.08 23.41 -21.77
CA SER A 519 9.49 23.82 -21.84
C SER A 519 9.57 25.25 -22.37
N THR A 520 10.53 26.02 -21.87
CA THR A 520 10.83 27.36 -22.36
C THR A 520 11.96 27.27 -23.38
N VAL A 521 11.78 27.92 -24.53
CA VAL A 521 12.75 27.91 -25.63
C VAL A 521 13.15 29.34 -25.96
N TYR A 522 14.46 29.58 -26.02
CA TYR A 522 15.03 30.83 -26.49
C TYR A 522 15.55 30.64 -27.91
N MET A 523 15.03 31.43 -28.85
CA MET A 523 15.43 31.36 -30.26
C MET A 523 16.69 32.16 -30.51
N ARG A 524 17.57 31.62 -31.37
CA ARG A 524 18.70 32.37 -31.94
C ARG A 524 18.19 33.57 -32.74
N ASN A 525 19.06 34.55 -32.88
CA ASN A 525 18.84 35.68 -33.79
C ASN A 525 19.28 35.35 -35.23
N TYR A 526 18.61 34.38 -35.88
CA TYR A 526 18.88 33.97 -37.26
C TYR A 526 18.42 35.03 -38.28
N THR A 527 18.93 34.96 -39.50
CA THR A 527 18.66 35.92 -40.59
C THR A 527 17.44 35.53 -41.43
N ASP A 528 16.94 36.46 -42.26
CA ASP A 528 15.85 36.16 -43.20
C ASP A 528 16.28 35.15 -44.28
N VAL A 529 17.58 35.12 -44.62
CA VAL A 529 18.14 34.13 -45.55
C VAL A 529 18.06 32.74 -44.93
N GLU A 530 18.49 32.58 -43.67
CA GLU A 530 18.38 31.30 -42.95
C GLU A 530 16.91 30.82 -42.83
N ILE A 531 15.94 31.73 -42.65
CA ILE A 531 14.51 31.38 -42.66
C ILE A 531 14.09 30.81 -44.02
N VAL A 532 14.43 31.48 -45.11
CA VAL A 532 14.05 31.06 -46.46
C VAL A 532 14.68 29.71 -46.78
N ASP A 533 15.98 29.57 -46.55
CA ASP A 533 16.72 28.32 -46.78
C ASP A 533 16.11 27.16 -45.98
N TYR A 534 15.69 27.42 -44.74
CA TYR A 534 15.02 26.42 -43.91
C TYR A 534 13.61 26.07 -44.41
N ILE A 535 12.78 27.04 -44.78
CA ILE A 535 11.41 26.76 -45.28
C ILE A 535 11.47 25.99 -46.60
N GLU A 536 12.47 26.24 -47.46
CA GLU A 536 12.68 25.50 -48.71
C GLU A 536 12.93 24.00 -48.51
N THR A 537 13.39 23.59 -47.33
CA THR A 537 13.53 22.16 -46.99
C THR A 537 12.18 21.45 -46.82
N GLY A 538 11.08 22.20 -46.62
CA GLY A 538 9.76 21.67 -46.27
C GLY A 538 9.64 21.25 -44.79
N ASP A 539 10.71 21.36 -44.00
CA ASP A 539 10.69 20.99 -42.59
C ASP A 539 9.87 21.95 -41.72
N SER A 540 9.32 23.05 -42.23
CA SER A 540 8.41 23.90 -41.46
C SER A 540 6.97 23.38 -41.37
N ASP A 541 6.54 22.57 -42.35
CA ASP A 541 5.12 22.49 -42.74
C ASP A 541 4.23 21.73 -41.74
N ASP A 542 4.79 20.74 -41.05
CA ASP A 542 4.07 19.88 -40.10
C ASP A 542 4.39 20.21 -38.63
N LYS A 543 4.89 21.42 -38.34
CA LYS A 543 5.46 21.77 -37.03
C LYS A 543 4.77 22.96 -36.39
N ALA A 544 4.42 22.82 -35.11
CA ALA A 544 3.95 23.95 -34.31
C ALA A 544 5.04 25.04 -34.26
N GLY A 545 4.66 26.29 -34.48
CA GLY A 545 5.61 27.42 -34.58
C GLY A 545 6.53 27.36 -35.81
N ALA A 546 6.26 26.46 -36.76
CA ALA A 546 6.98 26.31 -38.03
C ALA A 546 8.49 26.02 -37.90
N TYR A 547 8.98 25.45 -36.80
CA TYR A 547 10.41 25.13 -36.62
C TYR A 547 10.68 23.70 -36.11
N ALA A 548 11.85 23.16 -36.44
CA ALA A 548 12.36 21.90 -35.92
C ALA A 548 13.66 22.15 -35.13
N ILE A 549 13.65 21.93 -33.82
CA ILE A 549 14.84 22.10 -32.97
C ILE A 549 16.02 21.19 -33.36
N GLN A 550 15.72 20.04 -33.97
CA GLN A 550 16.70 19.03 -34.38
C GLN A 550 17.25 19.23 -35.82
N HIS A 551 16.89 20.31 -36.51
CA HIS A 551 17.37 20.53 -37.88
C HIS A 551 18.87 20.83 -37.90
N GLU A 552 19.66 19.95 -38.51
CA GLU A 552 21.14 19.98 -38.54
C GLU A 552 21.73 21.23 -39.22
N GLY A 553 20.96 21.91 -40.07
CA GLY A 553 21.44 23.12 -40.77
C GLY A 553 21.00 24.45 -40.16
N PHE A 554 19.84 24.48 -39.50
CA PHE A 554 19.18 25.74 -39.12
C PHE A 554 19.47 26.10 -37.66
N HIS A 555 19.46 25.09 -36.77
CA HIS A 555 19.67 25.26 -35.33
C HIS A 555 18.96 26.51 -34.76
N PRO A 556 17.62 26.52 -34.79
CA PRO A 556 16.82 27.72 -34.51
C PRO A 556 16.96 28.24 -33.07
N THR A 557 17.39 27.38 -32.14
CA THR A 557 17.35 27.64 -30.70
C THR A 557 18.73 27.99 -30.16
N GLU A 558 18.80 28.99 -29.29
CA GLU A 558 19.98 29.34 -28.50
C GLU A 558 20.08 28.47 -27.24
N SER A 559 18.96 28.30 -26.52
CA SER A 559 18.89 27.47 -25.32
C SER A 559 17.48 26.91 -25.11
N VAL A 560 17.40 25.83 -24.33
CA VAL A 560 16.15 25.24 -23.86
C VAL A 560 16.24 25.13 -22.34
N ASP A 561 15.23 25.66 -21.67
CA ASP A 561 14.99 25.43 -20.25
C ASP A 561 13.81 24.47 -20.10
N GLY A 562 14.06 23.30 -19.52
CA GLY A 562 13.14 22.17 -19.49
C GLY A 562 13.48 21.04 -20.46
N CYS A 563 12.49 20.23 -20.81
CA CYS A 563 12.69 18.97 -21.51
C CYS A 563 12.87 19.14 -23.02
N TYR A 564 13.97 18.64 -23.59
CA TYR A 564 14.24 18.67 -25.03
C TYR A 564 13.24 17.80 -25.82
N THR A 565 12.92 16.60 -25.33
CA THR A 565 11.99 15.68 -26.01
C THR A 565 10.56 16.21 -26.03
N ASN A 566 10.19 17.04 -25.03
CA ASN A 566 8.97 17.84 -25.05
C ASN A 566 8.96 18.81 -26.24
N VAL A 567 10.04 19.56 -26.47
CA VAL A 567 10.15 20.52 -27.58
C VAL A 567 10.06 19.83 -28.95
N VAL A 568 10.61 18.61 -29.07
CA VAL A 568 10.50 17.79 -30.29
C VAL A 568 9.06 17.26 -30.50
N GLY A 569 8.28 17.13 -29.42
CA GLY A 569 6.85 16.85 -29.45
C GLY A 569 6.41 15.56 -28.76
N LEU A 570 7.27 14.88 -27.99
CA LEU A 570 6.89 13.74 -27.14
C LEU A 570 7.77 13.71 -25.87
N PRO A 571 7.27 14.14 -24.71
CA PRO A 571 8.05 14.16 -23.47
C PRO A 571 8.27 12.74 -22.94
N LEU A 572 9.40 12.12 -23.32
CA LEU A 572 9.70 10.72 -23.00
C LEU A 572 9.84 10.47 -21.49
N CYS A 573 10.29 11.46 -20.71
CA CYS A 573 10.36 11.37 -19.25
C CYS A 573 8.97 11.19 -18.63
N CYS A 574 8.01 12.00 -19.06
CA CYS A 574 6.63 11.93 -18.59
C CYS A 574 5.91 10.70 -19.12
N LEU A 575 6.12 10.34 -20.40
CA LEU A 575 5.58 9.09 -20.96
C LEU A 575 6.06 7.87 -20.19
N ARG A 576 7.36 7.84 -19.83
CA ARG A 576 7.91 6.76 -19.00
C ARG A 576 7.19 6.65 -17.66
N GLN A 577 6.85 7.77 -17.03
CA GLN A 577 6.11 7.77 -15.76
C GLN A 577 4.72 7.17 -15.94
N LEU A 578 3.94 7.62 -16.93
CA LEU A 578 2.61 7.07 -17.18
C LEU A 578 2.64 5.58 -17.53
N LEU A 579 3.62 5.12 -18.31
CA LEU A 579 3.79 3.69 -18.63
C LEU A 579 4.17 2.88 -17.38
N ASP A 580 5.01 3.42 -16.50
CA ASP A 580 5.32 2.80 -15.20
C ASP A 580 4.06 2.66 -14.34
N GLU A 581 3.21 3.69 -14.37
CA GLU A 581 2.01 3.81 -13.54
C GLU A 581 0.86 2.90 -13.98
N VAL A 582 0.73 2.63 -15.28
CA VAL A 582 -0.15 1.55 -15.76
C VAL A 582 0.50 0.17 -15.58
N GLY A 583 1.71 0.08 -15.03
CA GLY A 583 2.34 -1.17 -14.62
C GLY A 583 3.23 -1.82 -15.67
N TYR A 584 3.84 -1.07 -16.60
CA TYR A 584 4.91 -1.58 -17.45
C TYR A 584 6.27 -1.49 -16.76
N ASP A 585 7.16 -2.45 -17.04
CA ASP A 585 8.54 -2.40 -16.60
C ASP A 585 9.36 -1.43 -17.44
N MET A 586 9.50 -0.19 -16.95
CA MET A 586 10.25 0.84 -17.66
C MET A 586 11.76 0.83 -17.38
N ARG A 587 12.26 -0.06 -16.52
CA ARG A 587 13.69 -0.12 -16.14
C ARG A 587 14.65 -0.46 -17.29
N PRO A 588 14.28 -1.30 -18.28
CA PRO A 588 15.15 -1.58 -19.42
C PRO A 588 15.38 -0.36 -20.34
N PHE A 589 14.48 0.62 -20.31
CA PHE A 589 14.48 1.76 -21.25
C PHE A 589 15.19 2.97 -20.65
N LYS A 590 16.23 3.45 -21.36
CA LYS A 590 17.01 4.62 -20.95
C LYS A 590 16.44 5.87 -21.60
N LEU A 591 16.30 6.93 -20.81
CA LEU A 591 15.92 8.24 -21.34
C LEU A 591 17.09 8.82 -22.15
N PRO A 592 16.82 9.49 -23.29
CA PRO A 592 17.84 10.19 -24.05
C PRO A 592 18.32 11.46 -23.31
N ASP A 593 19.50 11.94 -23.69
CA ASP A 593 20.07 13.19 -23.15
C ASP A 593 19.14 14.39 -23.38
N GLY A 594 19.11 15.33 -22.43
CA GLY A 594 18.22 16.49 -22.47
C GLY A 594 16.76 16.21 -22.08
N CYS A 595 16.43 14.96 -21.73
CA CYS A 595 15.13 14.62 -21.16
C CYS A 595 15.14 14.85 -19.64
N VAL A 596 14.46 15.91 -19.17
CA VAL A 596 14.36 16.24 -17.74
C VAL A 596 12.91 16.15 -17.26
N PRO A 597 12.62 15.58 -16.07
CA PRO A 597 11.29 15.63 -15.50
C PRO A 597 10.94 17.07 -15.13
N ASN A 598 9.91 17.63 -15.78
CA ASN A 598 9.27 18.87 -15.34
C ASN A 598 8.04 18.51 -14.50
N GLU A 599 7.56 19.45 -13.67
CA GLU A 599 6.21 19.35 -13.08
C GLU A 599 5.21 19.16 -14.24
N PHE A 600 4.52 18.02 -14.28
CA PHE A 600 3.43 17.78 -15.23
C PHE A 600 2.12 17.69 -14.46
N TYR A 601 1.08 18.25 -15.05
CA TYR A 601 -0.26 18.27 -14.46
C TYR A 601 -0.97 16.97 -14.85
N GLU A 602 -1.30 16.13 -13.88
CA GLU A 602 -2.19 14.98 -14.11
C GLU A 602 -3.63 15.46 -14.08
N MET A 603 -4.37 15.15 -15.14
CA MET A 603 -5.83 15.25 -15.11
C MET A 603 -6.39 13.85 -14.93
N GLU A 604 -6.79 13.52 -13.70
CA GLU A 604 -7.65 12.35 -13.47
C GLU A 604 -9.05 12.64 -14.02
N GLN A 605 -9.53 11.77 -14.90
CA GLN A 605 -10.96 11.70 -15.22
C GLN A 605 -11.49 10.34 -14.79
N GLY A 606 -12.51 10.37 -13.94
CA GLY A 606 -13.22 9.19 -13.43
C GLY A 606 -14.09 8.48 -14.44
#